data_AF-A0A2S4NBG2-F1
#
_entry.id   AF-A0A2S4NBG2-F1
#
_cell.length_a   1.000
_cell.length_b   1.000
_cell.length_c   1.000
_cell.angle_alpha   90.00
_cell.angle_beta   90.00
_cell.angle_gamma   90.00
#
_symmetry.space_group_name_H-M   'P 1'
#
loop_
_entity.id
_entity.type
_entity.pdbx_description
1 polymer ?
#
loop_
_entity_poly.entity_id
_entity_poly.type
_entity_poly.pdbx_seq_one_letter_code
_entity_poly.pdbx_strand_id
1 'polypeptide(L)' 'MGRLGGSEWILIIIVVLLLFGGKKIPELMKGLGSGINEFKKASKGEEENSNKNNETKE' A
#
# COMPACT_ATOMS: atom_id res chain seq x y z
N MET A 1 -28.28 -20.88 8.62
CA MET A 1 -27.06 -20.97 7.80
C MET A 1 -26.27 -19.69 7.96
N GLY A 2 -24.96 -19.84 8.17
CA GLY A 2 -24.06 -18.80 8.64
C GLY A 2 -24.06 -17.58 7.75
N ARG A 3 -24.50 -16.46 8.31
CA ARG A 3 -23.99 -15.18 7.86
C ARG A 3 -22.54 -15.17 8.34
N LEU A 4 -21.61 -15.47 7.44
CA LEU A 4 -20.22 -15.00 7.52
C LEU A 4 -20.25 -13.46 7.44
N GLY A 5 -20.91 -12.85 8.42
CA GLY A 5 -21.05 -11.43 8.60
C GLY A 5 -19.80 -10.91 9.28
N GLY A 6 -19.60 -9.59 9.25
CA GLY A 6 -18.38 -8.93 9.74
C GLY A 6 -17.94 -9.25 11.18
N SER A 7 -18.72 -10.02 11.95
CA SER A 7 -18.31 -10.64 13.22
C SER A 7 -17.10 -11.57 13.09
N GLU A 8 -16.97 -12.36 12.02
CA GLU A 8 -15.77 -13.22 11.88
C GLU A 8 -14.51 -12.36 11.64
N TRP A 9 -14.67 -11.33 10.80
CA TRP A 9 -13.61 -10.37 10.50
C TRP A 9 -13.20 -9.56 11.73
N ILE A 10 -14.14 -9.14 12.58
CA ILE A 10 -13.80 -8.38 13.80
C ILE A 10 -12.98 -9.23 14.77
N LEU A 11 -13.27 -10.52 14.86
CA LEU A 11 -12.58 -11.45 15.74
C LEU A 11 -11.14 -11.71 15.25
N ILE A 12 -10.97 -11.87 13.93
CA ILE A 12 -9.64 -11.97 13.31
C ILE A 12 -8.83 -10.70 13.54
N ILE A 13 -9.41 -9.51 13.31
CA ILE A 13 -8.74 -8.23 13.55
C ILE A 13 -8.32 -8.09 15.01
N ILE A 14 -9.17 -8.48 15.96
CA ILE A 14 -8.87 -8.48 17.40
C ILE A 14 -7.67 -9.38 17.72
N VAL A 15 -7.66 -10.62 17.20
CA VAL A 15 -6.55 -11.55 17.43
C VAL A 15 -5.24 -10.99 16.86
N VAL A 16 -5.27 -10.46 15.64
CA VAL A 16 -4.11 -9.82 15.02
C VAL A 16 -3.65 -8.59 15.85
N LEU A 17 -4.59 -7.78 16.36
CA LEU A 17 -4.26 -6.63 17.21
C LEU A 17 -3.63 -7.04 18.53
N LEU A 18 -4.03 -8.17 19.12
CA LEU A 18 -3.45 -8.69 20.36
C LEU A 18 -2.04 -9.25 20.13
N LEU A 19 -1.80 -9.93 19.01
CA LEU A 19 -0.49 -10.51 18.68
C LEU A 19 0.53 -9.44 18.29
N PHE A 20 0.15 -8.49 17.44
CA PHE A 20 1.05 -7.47 16.92
C PHE A 20 1.02 -6.17 17.73
N GLY A 21 -0.05 -5.92 18.49
CA GLY A 21 -0.30 -4.65 19.17
C GLY A 21 -0.87 -3.60 18.20
N GLY A 22 -1.80 -2.77 18.68
CA GLY A 22 -2.45 -1.72 17.88
C GLY A 22 -1.48 -0.65 17.32
N LYS A 23 -0.26 -0.55 17.85
CA LYS A 23 0.77 0.39 17.38
C LYS A 23 1.63 -0.14 16.22
N LYS A 24 1.81 -1.45 16.08
CA LYS A 24 2.71 -1.99 15.03
C LYS A 24 2.10 -1.98 13.64
N ILE A 25 0.79 -2.17 13.52
CA ILE A 25 0.10 -2.08 12.22
C ILE A 25 0.28 -0.69 11.56
N PRO A 26 0.00 0.44 12.23
CA PRO A 26 0.20 1.76 11.62
C PRO A 26 1.68 2.09 11.38
N GLU A 27 2.59 1.61 12.23
CA GLU A 27 4.04 1.79 12.06
C GLU A 27 4.55 1.07 10.79
N LEU A 28 4.12 -0.19 10.59
CA LEU A 28 4.42 -0.97 9.38
C LEU A 28 3.77 -0.38 8.13
N MET A 29 2.51 0.05 8.21
CA MET A 29 1.82 0.71 7.08
C MET A 29 2.50 2.01 6.68
N LYS A 30 2.96 2.80 7.65
CA LYS A 30 3.67 4.05 7.38
C LYS A 30 5.02 3.78 6.68
N GLY A 31 5.77 2.80 7.16
CA GLY A 31 7.03 2.38 6.51
C GLY A 31 6.82 1.83 5.09
N LEU A 32 5.88 0.90 4.92
CA LEU A 32 5.55 0.29 3.64
C LEU A 32 4.99 1.33 2.65
N GLY A 33 4.13 2.22 3.13
CA GLY A 33 3.51 3.29 2.34
C GLY A 33 4.52 4.31 1.84
N SER A 34 5.47 4.72 2.70
CA SER A 34 6.59 5.56 2.27
C SER A 34 7.45 4.87 1.21
N GLY A 35 7.80 3.59 1.40
CA GLY A 35 8.58 2.83 0.41
C GLY A 35 7.87 2.68 -0.95
N ILE A 36 6.58 2.35 -0.94
CA ILE A 36 5.75 2.29 -2.16
C ILE A 36 5.65 3.65 -2.84
N ASN A 37 5.52 4.74 -2.07
CA ASN A 37 5.44 6.09 -2.62
C ASN A 37 6.76 6.51 -3.28
N GLU A 38 7.90 6.23 -2.64
CA GLU A 38 9.23 6.47 -3.21
C GLU A 38 9.44 5.64 -4.49
N PHE A 39 9.07 4.36 -4.46
CA PHE A 39 9.15 3.45 -5.60
C PHE A 39 8.31 3.93 -6.78
N LYS A 40 7.06 4.34 -6.51
CA LYS A 40 6.17 4.88 -7.54
C LYS A 40 6.72 6.19 -8.13
N LYS A 41 7.34 7.04 -7.31
CA LYS A 41 7.93 8.31 -7.75
C LYS A 41 9.16 8.08 -8.65
N ALA A 42 10.03 7.13 -8.28
CA ALA A 42 11.18 6.74 -9.10
C ALA A 42 10.72 6.15 -10.45
N SER A 43 9.81 5.18 -10.42
CA SER A 43 9.27 4.55 -11.64
C SER A 43 8.58 5.55 -12.57
N LYS A 44 7.86 6.53 -12.02
CA LYS A 44 7.17 7.55 -12.83
C LYS A 44 8.11 8.61 -13.41
N GLY A 45 9.22 8.92 -12.73
CA GLY A 45 10.25 9.82 -13.24
C GLY A 45 11.01 9.25 -14.46
N GLU A 46 11.11 7.92 -14.54
CA GLU A 46 11.62 7.21 -15.71
C GLU A 46 10.60 7.22 -16.86
N GLU A 47 9.32 7.01 -16.58
CA GLU A 47 8.25 7.04 -17.59
C GLU A 47 8.02 8.45 -18.20
N GLU A 48 8.09 9.52 -17.40
CA GLU A 48 7.95 10.89 -17.91
C GLU A 48 9.15 11.33 -18.79
N ASN A 49 10.33 10.74 -18.62
CA ASN A 49 11.49 11.00 -19.49
C ASN A 49 11.43 10.23 -20.83
N SER A 50 10.74 9.10 -20.89
CA SER A 50 10.55 8.37 -22.15
C SER A 50 9.51 9.01 -23.08
N ASN A 51 8.56 9.79 -22.55
CA ASN A 51 7.49 10.39 -23.37
C ASN A 51 7.89 11.72 -24.06
N LYS A 52 8.90 12.44 -23.55
CA LYS A 52 9.36 13.72 -24.16
C LYS A 52 10.27 13.59 -25.38
N ASN A 53 10.66 12.38 -25.77
CA ASN A 53 11.58 12.14 -26.90
C ASN A 53 10.88 11.61 -28.17
N ASN A 54 9.61 11.99 -28.41
CA ASN A 54 8.87 11.62 -29.62
C ASN A 54 8.04 12.77 -30.22
N GLU A 55 8.43 14.04 -29.99
CA GLU A 55 7.73 15.21 -30.57
C GLU A 55 8.68 16.29 -31.13
N THR A 56 9.90 15.92 -31.53
CA THR A 56 10.78 16.86 -32.26
C THR A 56 11.59 16.13 -33.30
N LYS A 57 10.91 15.65 -34.35
CA LYS A 57 11.47 15.39 -35.68
C LYS A 57 10.35 15.01 -36.66
N GLU A 58 9.58 16.01 -37.09
CA GLU A 58 8.95 16.08 -38.42
C GLU A 58 8.92 17.55 -38.86
#